data_AF-A0A392R2H7-F1
#
_entry.id   AF-A0A392R2H7-F1
#
_cell.length_a   1.000
_cell.length_b   1.000
_cell.length_c   1.000
_cell.angle_alpha   90.00
_cell.angle_beta   90.00
_cell.angle_gamma   90.00
#
_symmetry.space_group_name_H-M   'P 1'
#
loop_
_entity.id
_entity.type
_entity.pdbx_description
1 polymer ?
#
loop_
_entity_poly.entity_id
_entity_poly.type
_entity_poly.pdbx_seq_one_letter_code
_entity_poly.pdbx_strand_id
1 'polypeptide(L)' 'MASDLELKAKEAFVEDHFELAVELLTQAIDLDPKISQLFADRAQANIKLNNFTGIVTFFLFF' A
#
# COMPACT_ATOMS: atom_id res chain seq x y z
N MET A 1 -15.83 7.70 1.93
CA MET A 1 -16.16 6.93 0.70
C MET A 1 -14.92 6.12 0.32
N ALA A 2 -15.05 4.98 -0.36
CA ALA A 2 -13.89 4.18 -0.78
C ALA A 2 -12.86 4.99 -1.59
N SER A 3 -13.34 5.98 -2.34
CA SER A 3 -12.51 6.96 -3.07
C SER A 3 -11.64 7.86 -2.16
N ASP A 4 -12.08 8.18 -0.95
CA ASP A 4 -11.30 8.99 0.01
C ASP A 4 -10.13 8.19 0.60
N LEU A 5 -10.37 6.91 0.88
CA LEU A 5 -9.33 5.98 1.34
C LEU A 5 -8.30 5.68 0.25
N GLU A 6 -8.75 5.55 -1.01
CA GLU A 6 -7.82 5.42 -2.15
C GLU A 6 -6.89 6.63 -2.26
N LEU A 7 -7.44 7.85 -2.12
CA LEU A 7 -6.64 9.07 -2.20
C LEU A 7 -5.57 9.12 -1.10
N LYS A 8 -5.98 8.85 0.15
CA LYS A 8 -5.07 8.77 1.30
C LYS A 8 -4.02 7.67 1.13
N ALA A 9 -4.40 6.53 0.56
CA ALA A 9 -3.45 5.45 0.29
C ALA A 9 -2.38 5.88 -0.73
N LYS A 10 -2.77 6.67 -1.74
CA LYS A 10 -1.83 7.23 -2.72
C LYS A 10 -0.91 8.26 -2.10
N GLU A 11 -1.41 9.12 -1.22
CA GLU A 11 -0.57 10.05 -0.44
C GLU A 11 0.45 9.28 0.41
N ALA A 12 -0.01 8.30 1.19
CA ALA A 12 0.87 7.44 1.99
C ALA A 12 1.89 6.69 1.11
N PHE A 13 1.51 6.26 -0.10
CA PHE A 13 2.43 5.63 -1.06
C PHE A 13 3.52 6.60 -1.54
N VAL A 14 3.20 7.88 -1.75
CA VAL A 14 4.19 8.91 -2.14
C VAL A 14 5.12 9.25 -0.98
N GLU A 15 4.64 9.17 0.26
CA GLU A 15 5.46 9.34 1.48
C GLU A 15 6.28 8.08 1.85
N ASP A 16 6.35 7.08 0.97
CA ASP A 16 7.00 5.77 1.23
C ASP A 16 6.40 4.99 2.42
N HIS A 17 5.21 5.37 2.91
CA HIS A 17 4.46 4.68 3.95
C HIS A 17 3.61 3.55 3.36
N PHE A 18 4.27 2.56 2.76
CA PHE A 18 3.60 1.47 2.04
C PHE A 18 2.72 0.59 2.94
N GLU A 19 3.09 0.39 4.22
CA GLU A 19 2.27 -0.36 5.17
C GLU A 19 0.89 0.29 5.36
N LEU A 20 0.89 1.61 5.59
CA LEU A 20 -0.34 2.38 5.74
C LEU A 20 -1.16 2.39 4.45
N ALA A 21 -0.51 2.51 3.28
CA ALA A 21 -1.17 2.44 1.99
C ALA A 21 -1.90 1.10 1.78
N VAL A 22 -1.28 -0.02 2.14
CA VAL A 22 -1.89 -1.37 2.05
C VAL A 22 -3.09 -1.49 2.99
N GLU A 23 -3.00 -0.96 4.21
CA GLU A 23 -4.10 -0.97 5.17
C GLU A 23 -5.30 -0.15 4.67
N LEU A 24 -5.05 1.08 4.20
CA LEU A 24 -6.08 1.97 3.65
C LEU A 24 -6.78 1.36 2.42
N LEU A 25 -6.00 0.73 1.52
CA LEU A 25 -6.56 0.02 0.37
C LEU A 25 -7.39 -1.20 0.79
N THR A 26 -6.99 -1.89 1.85
CA THR A 26 -7.77 -3.02 2.39
C THR A 26 -9.11 -2.54 2.94
N GLN A 27 -9.13 -1.42 3.67
CA GLN A 27 -10.38 -0.80 4.14
C GLN A 27 -11.24 -0.31 2.96
N ALA A 28 -10.62 0.24 1.91
CA ALA A 28 -11.33 0.68 0.71
C ALA A 28 -11.99 -0.50 -0.02
N ILE A 29 -11.30 -1.64 -0.13
CA ILE A 29 -11.81 -2.89 -0.73
C ILE A 29 -12.96 -3.47 0.12
N ASP A 30 -12.86 -3.40 1.45
CA ASP A 30 -13.92 -3.89 2.34
C ASP A 30 -15.22 -3.07 2.18
N LEU A 31 -15.08 -1.75 1.95
CA LEU A 31 -16.19 -0.85 1.67
C LEU A 31 -16.76 -1.01 0.25
N ASP A 32 -15.91 -1.20 -0.76
CA ASP A 32 -16.34 -1.46 -2.13
C ASP A 32 -15.47 -2.50 -2.84
N PRO A 33 -15.80 -3.79 -2.69
CA PRO A 33 -15.00 -4.87 -3.28
C PRO A 33 -15.18 -5.00 -4.80
N LYS A 34 -16.04 -4.18 -5.42
CA LYS A 34 -16.26 -4.23 -6.88
C LYS A 34 -15.21 -3.45 -7.66
N ILE A 35 -14.40 -2.63 -7.00
CA ILE A 35 -13.39 -1.81 -7.66
C ILE A 35 -12.11 -2.63 -7.84
N SER A 36 -11.95 -3.21 -9.02
CA SER A 36 -10.76 -3.98 -9.42
C SER A 36 -9.45 -3.17 -9.29
N GLN A 37 -9.55 -1.84 -9.41
CA GLN A 37 -8.42 -0.93 -9.36
C GLN A 37 -7.73 -0.92 -7.98
N LEU A 38 -8.50 -1.02 -6.89
CA LEU A 38 -7.96 -1.05 -5.52
C LEU A 38 -7.06 -2.27 -5.28
N PHE A 39 -7.38 -3.41 -5.90
CA PHE A 39 -6.54 -4.61 -5.83
C PHE A 39 -5.20 -4.42 -6.54
N ALA A 40 -5.18 -3.69 -7.67
CA ALA A 40 -3.96 -3.38 -8.40
C ALA A 40 -3.07 -2.40 -7.60
N ASP A 41 -3.65 -1.34 -7.06
CA ASP A 41 -2.94 -0.39 -6.16
C ASP A 41 -2.37 -1.13 -4.93
N ARG A 42 -3.13 -2.08 -4.34
CA ARG A 42 -2.68 -2.86 -3.17
C ARG A 42 -1.52 -3.77 -3.53
N ALA A 43 -1.54 -4.38 -4.70
CA ALA A 43 -0.44 -5.21 -5.18
C ALA A 43 0.83 -4.38 -5.39
N GLN A 44 0.70 -3.19 -5.98
CA GLN A 44 1.83 -2.28 -6.20
C GLN A 44 2.46 -1.83 -4.87
N ALA A 45 1.65 -1.47 -3.88
CA ALA A 45 2.12 -1.12 -2.54
C ALA A 45 2.87 -2.27 -1.86
N ASN A 46 2.35 -3.50 -1.94
CA ASN A 46 3.04 -4.68 -1.40
C ASN A 46 4.39 -4.97 -2.07
N ILE A 47 4.48 -4.82 -3.40
CA ILE A 47 5.75 -5.01 -4.13
C ILE A 47 6.79 -4.00 -3.66
N LYS A 48 6.40 -2.73 -3.50
CA LYS A 48 7.30 -1.69 -2.98
C LYS A 48 7.73 -1.99 -1.54
N LEU A 49 6.77 -2.27 -0.67
CA LEU A 49 7.03 -2.63 0.73
C LEU A 49 8.05 -3.77 0.85
N ASN A 50 7.84 -4.88 0.13
CA ASN A 50 8.75 -6.03 0.16
C ASN A 50 10.16 -5.67 -0.36
N ASN A 51 10.26 -4.76 -1.33
CA ASN A 51 11.56 -4.26 -1.80
C ASN A 51 12.27 -3.41 -0.74
N PHE A 52 11.54 -2.59 0.03
CA PHE A 52 12.12 -1.80 1.12
C PHE A 52 12.52 -2.66 2.32
N THR A 53 11.70 -3.63 2.71
CA THR A 53 12.01 -4.57 3.81
C THR A 53 13.25 -5.44 3.49
N GLY A 54 13.48 -5.73 2.22
CA GLY A 54 14.72 -6.39 1.77
C GLY A 54 15.99 -5.57 2.06
N ILE A 55 15.91 -4.24 1.96
CA ILE A 55 17.06 -3.34 2.15
C ILE A 55 17.46 -3.23 3.62
N VAL A 56 16.50 -3.07 4.54
CA VAL A 56 16.81 -2.99 5.99
C VAL A 56 17.40 -4.29 6.54
N THR A 57 16.97 -5.44 6.00
CA THR A 57 17.59 -6.73 6.38
C THR A 57 19.02 -6.83 5.85
N PHE A 58 19.29 -6.33 4.65
CA PHE A 58 20.64 -6.35 4.07
C PHE A 58 21.61 -5.35 4.74
N PHE A 59 21.12 -4.22 5.25
CA PHE A 59 21.95 -3.20 5.89
C PHE A 59 22.37 -3.52 7.34
N LEU A 60 21.67 -4.45 8.01
CA LEU A 60 21.98 -4.86 9.39
C LEU A 60 23.02 -5.99 9.50
N PHE A 61 23.57 -6.46 8.37
CA PHE A 61 24.55 -7.55 8.33
C PHE A 61 25.97 -7.12 7.88
N PHE A 62 26.34 -5.84 8.01
CA PHE A 62 27.71 -5.37 7.80
C PHE A 62 28.29 -4.69 9.05
#